data_AF-A0A816C611-F1
#
_entry.id   AF-A0A816C611-F1
#
_cell.length_a   1.000
_cell.length_b   1.000
_cell.length_c   1.000
_cell.angle_alpha   90.00
_cell.angle_beta   90.00
_cell.angle_gamma   90.00
#
_symmetry.space_group_name_H-M   'P 1'
#
loop_
_entity.id
_entity.type
_entity.pdbx_description
1 polymer ?
#
loop_
_entity_poly.entity_id
_entity_poly.type
_entity_poly.pdbx_seq_one_letter_code
_entity_poly.pdbx_strand_id
1 'polypeptide(L)'
;MKNLYQKTKNHLFANCSTLNIIGKIPLEINVNGIKITVIADVTTNLVTNLILGSDWTQSNNVYILTPEQRLMIRSRGKEVSTPFLKPPLLNYPAILINHITLPRFSEQIVEAKIQHNNMMDVLFEPNPRLKNKALFIASALLNIKNGRLEICIINAINR
;
A
#
# COMPACT_ATOMS: atom_id res chain seq x y z
N MET A 1 -9.89 22.12 -18.97
CA MET A 1 -9.88 22.17 -17.49
C MET A 1 -10.78 21.04 -16.99
N LYS A 2 -10.28 20.14 -16.13
CA LYS A 2 -11.13 19.11 -15.49
C LYS A 2 -11.70 19.71 -14.20
N ASN A 3 -13.02 19.71 -14.06
CA ASN A 3 -13.70 20.25 -12.89
C ASN A 3 -13.48 19.32 -11.68
N LEU A 4 -12.79 19.82 -10.66
CA LEU A 4 -12.67 19.19 -9.35
C LEU A 4 -13.92 19.54 -8.54
N TYR A 5 -14.66 18.54 -8.11
CA TYR A 5 -15.81 18.73 -7.22
C TYR A 5 -15.30 18.69 -5.78
N GLN A 6 -15.42 19.80 -5.05
CA GLN A 6 -15.01 19.84 -3.64
C GLN A 6 -15.86 18.89 -2.80
N LYS A 7 -15.20 18.03 -2.03
CA LYS A 7 -15.83 17.13 -1.08
C LYS A 7 -14.84 16.88 0.05
N THR A 8 -15.26 17.12 1.28
CA THR A 8 -14.51 16.81 2.48
C THR A 8 -15.15 15.61 3.16
N LYS A 9 -14.43 14.48 3.19
CA LYS A 9 -14.80 13.29 3.95
C LYS A 9 -13.53 12.62 4.45
N ASN A 10 -13.51 12.30 5.74
CA ASN A 10 -12.39 11.61 6.38
C ASN A 10 -12.71 10.11 6.41
N HIS A 11 -11.81 9.30 5.86
CA HIS A 11 -11.87 7.84 6.01
C HIS A 11 -10.74 7.38 6.92
N LEU A 12 -11.01 6.45 7.83
CA LEU A 12 -9.98 5.81 8.63
C LEU A 12 -9.48 4.57 7.89
N PHE A 13 -8.17 4.50 7.68
CA PHE A 13 -7.53 3.26 7.25
C PHE A 13 -7.48 2.25 8.41
N ALA A 14 -7.21 0.98 8.09
CA ALA A 14 -7.08 -0.09 9.09
C ALA A 14 -5.94 0.12 10.12
N ASN A 15 -5.02 1.05 9.83
CA ASN A 15 -3.95 1.50 10.72
C ASN A 15 -4.32 2.77 11.53
N CYS A 16 -5.60 3.16 11.52
CA CYS A 16 -6.13 4.38 12.14
C CYS A 16 -5.60 5.71 11.57
N SER A 17 -4.91 5.71 10.42
CA SER A 17 -4.54 6.95 9.73
C SER A 17 -5.75 7.53 8.97
N THR A 18 -5.81 8.86 8.89
CA THR A 18 -6.91 9.57 8.22
C THR A 18 -6.59 9.78 6.75
N LEU A 19 -7.45 9.30 5.85
CA LEU A 19 -7.43 9.67 4.44
C LEU A 19 -8.20 10.97 4.25
N ASN A 20 -7.50 12.04 3.87
CA ASN A 20 -8.09 13.36 3.69
C ASN A 20 -8.53 13.54 2.23
N ILE A 21 -9.82 13.33 1.96
CA ILE A 21 -10.39 13.58 0.64
C ILE A 21 -10.57 15.09 0.47
N ILE A 22 -9.97 15.65 -0.58
CA ILE A 22 -10.04 17.07 -0.94
C ILE A 22 -11.00 17.35 -2.11
N GLY A 23 -11.45 16.31 -2.81
CA GLY A 23 -12.43 16.44 -3.87
C GLY A 23 -12.64 15.16 -4.67
N LYS A 24 -13.36 15.29 -5.79
CA LYS A 24 -13.62 14.23 -6.75
C LYS A 24 -13.33 14.69 -8.17
N ILE A 25 -12.79 13.81 -8.99
CA ILE A 25 -12.49 14.09 -10.40
C ILE A 25 -12.87 12.92 -11.31
N PRO A 26 -13.45 13.17 -12.49
CA PRO A 26 -13.55 12.15 -13.52
C PRO A 26 -12.18 11.90 -14.17
N LEU A 27 -11.78 10.63 -14.17
CA LEU A 27 -10.52 10.16 -14.71
C LEU A 27 -10.78 9.09 -15.77
N GLU A 28 -10.20 9.27 -16.96
CA GLU A 28 -10.18 8.22 -17.99
C GLU A 28 -8.95 7.36 -17.74
N ILE A 29 -9.15 6.08 -17.43
CA ILE A 29 -8.09 5.06 -17.41
C ILE A 29 -8.12 4.27 -18.70
N ASN A 30 -6.93 3.94 -19.21
CA ASN A 30 -6.78 3.04 -20.35
C ASN A 30 -6.11 1.75 -19.87
N VAL A 31 -6.84 0.65 -19.89
CA VAL A 31 -6.32 -0.68 -19.58
C VAL A 31 -6.22 -1.47 -20.88
N ASN A 32 -4.99 -1.56 -21.40
CA ASN A 32 -4.66 -2.33 -22.60
C ASN A 32 -5.59 -2.05 -23.81
N GLY A 33 -5.93 -0.78 -24.03
CA GLY A 33 -6.79 -0.32 -25.13
C GLY A 33 -8.28 -0.17 -24.77
N ILE A 34 -8.71 -0.63 -23.58
CA ILE A 34 -10.06 -0.36 -23.08
C ILE A 34 -10.04 0.93 -22.26
N LYS A 35 -10.76 1.94 -22.76
CA LYS A 35 -10.98 3.21 -22.06
C LYS A 35 -12.16 3.09 -21.09
N ILE A 36 -11.93 3.45 -19.84
CA ILE A 36 -12.92 3.42 -18.76
C ILE A 36 -12.90 4.77 -18.06
N THR A 37 -14.07 5.36 -17.81
CA THR A 37 -14.18 6.57 -17.00
C THR A 37 -14.52 6.20 -15.57
N VAL A 38 -13.73 6.69 -14.62
CA VAL A 38 -13.93 6.48 -13.18
C VAL A 38 -14.08 7.82 -12.48
N ILE A 39 -14.95 7.90 -11.48
CA ILE A 39 -15.02 9.07 -10.59
C ILE A 39 -14.12 8.75 -9.40
N ALA A 40 -12.95 9.36 -9.35
CA ALA A 40 -11.97 9.14 -8.29
C ALA A 40 -12.08 10.22 -7.21
N ASP A 41 -12.03 9.80 -5.94
CA ASP A 41 -11.74 10.70 -4.83
C ASP A 41 -10.26 11.11 -4.88
N VAL A 42 -9.99 12.40 -4.68
CA VAL A 42 -8.64 12.99 -4.66
C VAL A 42 -8.23 13.18 -3.22
N THR A 43 -7.03 12.73 -2.88
CA THR A 43 -6.46 12.80 -1.53
C THR A 43 -5.03 13.34 -1.57
N THR A 44 -4.61 13.99 -0.48
CA THR A 44 -3.26 14.56 -0.33
C THR A 44 -2.22 13.58 0.19
N ASN A 45 -2.65 12.45 0.77
CA ASN A 45 -1.77 11.53 1.49
C ASN A 45 -1.86 10.08 0.97
N LEU A 46 -1.96 9.93 -0.36
CA LEU A 46 -1.89 8.62 -1.01
C LEU A 46 -0.43 8.24 -1.28
N VAL A 47 -0.03 7.05 -0.82
CA VAL A 47 1.32 6.50 -1.10
C VAL A 47 1.45 6.06 -2.57
N THR A 48 0.34 5.72 -3.22
CA THR A 48 0.28 5.35 -4.63
C THR A 48 -0.39 6.45 -5.47
N ASN A 49 -0.23 6.42 -6.80
CA ASN A 49 -0.87 7.40 -7.67
C ASN A 49 -2.39 7.18 -7.83
N LEU A 50 -2.87 5.94 -7.67
CA LEU A 50 -4.26 5.56 -7.85
C LEU A 50 -4.56 4.27 -7.07
N ILE A 51 -5.70 4.25 -6.38
CA ILE A 51 -6.29 3.03 -5.82
C ILE A 51 -7.61 2.80 -6.53
N LEU A 52 -7.79 1.60 -7.08
CA LEU A 52 -9.05 1.15 -7.66
C LEU A 52 -9.71 0.20 -6.68
N GLY A 53 -10.82 0.63 -6.09
CA GLY A 53 -11.56 -0.13 -5.09
C GLY A 53 -12.42 -1.24 -5.68
N SER A 54 -13.12 -1.95 -4.79
CA SER A 54 -14.07 -3.00 -5.18
C SER A 54 -15.29 -2.46 -5.91
N ASP A 55 -15.65 -1.20 -5.67
CA ASP A 55 -16.68 -0.46 -6.40
C ASP A 55 -16.33 -0.36 -7.89
N TRP A 56 -15.06 -0.07 -8.20
CA TRP A 56 -14.57 -0.03 -9.56
C TRP A 56 -14.56 -1.42 -10.22
N THR A 57 -14.08 -2.45 -9.50
CA THR A 57 -13.99 -3.81 -10.07
C THR A 57 -15.37 -4.36 -10.42
N GLN A 58 -16.35 -4.15 -9.54
CA GLN A 58 -17.74 -4.56 -9.76
C GLN A 58 -18.37 -3.82 -10.94
N SER A 59 -18.19 -2.50 -11.02
CA SER A 59 -18.82 -1.67 -12.05
C SER A 59 -18.26 -1.91 -13.47
N ASN A 60 -17.08 -2.53 -13.59
CA ASN A 60 -16.36 -2.65 -14.86
C ASN A 60 -16.08 -4.11 -15.28
N ASN A 61 -16.76 -5.08 -14.67
CA ASN A 61 -16.59 -6.52 -14.96
C ASN A 61 -15.11 -6.94 -14.93
N VAL A 62 -14.42 -6.52 -13.86
CA VAL A 62 -13.01 -6.83 -13.65
C VAL A 62 -12.89 -8.14 -12.88
N TYR A 63 -12.11 -9.06 -13.41
CA TYR A 63 -11.81 -10.34 -12.79
C TYR A 63 -10.35 -10.34 -12.34
N ILE A 64 -10.14 -10.61 -11.05
CA ILE A 64 -8.80 -10.77 -10.45
C ILE A 64 -8.52 -12.28 -10.42
N LEU A 65 -7.70 -12.75 -11.35
CA LEU A 65 -7.33 -14.14 -11.50
C LEU A 65 -6.04 -14.39 -10.70
N THR A 66 -6.20 -14.63 -9.41
CA THR A 66 -5.09 -14.73 -8.44
C THR A 66 -4.11 -15.88 -8.75
N PRO A 67 -4.55 -17.11 -9.08
CA PRO A 67 -3.63 -18.20 -9.42
C PRO A 67 -2.74 -17.87 -10.62
N GLU A 68 -3.30 -17.19 -11.61
CA GLU A 68 -2.62 -16.78 -12.84
C GLU A 68 -1.84 -15.48 -12.69
N GLN A 69 -2.03 -14.75 -11.58
CA GLN A 69 -1.52 -13.41 -11.33
C GLN A 69 -1.89 -12.43 -12.45
N ARG A 70 -3.18 -12.39 -12.84
CA ARG A 70 -3.67 -11.53 -13.93
C ARG A 70 -4.92 -10.77 -13.54
N LEU A 71 -5.09 -9.61 -14.17
CA LEU A 71 -6.32 -8.85 -14.17
C LEU A 71 -6.95 -8.96 -15.56
N MET A 72 -8.23 -9.33 -15.61
CA MET A 72 -9.00 -9.44 -16.85
C MET A 72 -10.16 -8.45 -16.81
N ILE A 73 -10.39 -7.74 -17.93
CA ILE A 73 -11.52 -6.83 -18.10
C ILE A 73 -12.32 -7.27 -19.32
N ARG A 74 -13.63 -7.38 -19.16
CA ARG A 74 -14.58 -7.65 -20.25
C ARG A 74 -15.45 -6.43 -20.51
N SER A 75 -15.33 -5.86 -21.70
CA SER A 75 -16.14 -4.69 -22.10
C SER A 75 -16.52 -4.76 -23.57
N ARG A 76 -17.83 -4.65 -23.87
CA ARG A 76 -18.40 -4.56 -25.23
C ARG A 76 -17.86 -5.62 -26.20
N GLY A 77 -17.78 -6.87 -25.75
CA GLY A 77 -17.29 -8.00 -26.55
C GLY A 77 -15.76 -8.07 -26.70
N LYS A 78 -15.00 -7.16 -26.08
CA LYS A 78 -13.55 -7.23 -25.98
C LYS A 78 -13.13 -7.75 -24.61
N GLU A 79 -12.15 -8.65 -24.61
CA GLU A 79 -11.48 -9.14 -23.42
C GLU A 79 -10.02 -8.71 -23.47
N VAL A 80 -9.56 -8.11 -22.37
CA VAL A 80 -8.13 -7.81 -22.19
C VAL A 80 -7.67 -8.43 -20.90
N SER A 81 -6.48 -9.01 -20.93
CA SER A 81 -5.86 -9.63 -19.76
C SER A 81 -4.44 -9.11 -19.60
N THR A 82 -4.15 -8.50 -18.46
CA THR A 82 -2.82 -7.96 -18.13
C THR A 82 -2.25 -8.68 -16.91
N PRO A 83 -0.98 -9.11 -16.94
CA PRO A 83 -0.35 -9.71 -15.77
C PRO A 83 -0.20 -8.68 -14.66
N PHE A 84 -0.17 -9.14 -13.41
CA PHE A 84 0.25 -8.30 -12.30
C PHE A 84 1.69 -7.85 -12.54
N LEU A 85 1.97 -6.60 -12.23
CA LEU A 85 3.34 -6.12 -12.20
C LEU A 85 4.07 -6.90 -11.11
N LYS A 86 5.16 -7.58 -11.47
CA LYS A 86 6.08 -8.08 -10.45
C LYS A 86 6.53 -6.88 -9.64
N PRO A 87 6.37 -6.90 -8.30
CA PRO A 87 6.91 -5.82 -7.50
C PRO A 87 8.41 -5.73 -7.81
N PRO A 88 8.97 -4.51 -7.89
CA PRO A 88 10.41 -4.36 -8.00
C PRO A 88 11.07 -5.18 -6.89
N LEU A 89 12.22 -5.78 -7.19
CA LEU A 89 13.03 -6.44 -6.17
C LEU A 89 13.18 -5.49 -4.98
N LEU A 90 12.72 -5.93 -3.80
CA LEU A 90 12.79 -5.17 -2.55
C LEU A 90 14.25 -4.81 -2.28
N ASN A 91 14.65 -3.61 -2.70
CA ASN A 91 15.87 -2.99 -2.23
C ASN A 91 15.51 -2.39 -0.88
N TYR A 92 15.74 -3.15 0.20
CA TYR A 92 15.26 -2.85 1.55
C TYR A 92 15.65 -1.43 1.94
N PRO A 93 14.70 -0.48 1.97
CA PRO A 93 15.07 0.90 2.15
C PRO A 93 15.28 1.23 3.62
N ALA A 94 14.93 0.34 4.57
CA ALA A 94 15.05 0.57 6.00
C ALA A 94 16.17 -0.27 6.63
N ILE A 95 17.09 0.39 7.34
CA ILE A 95 18.19 -0.22 8.10
C ILE A 95 17.99 0.11 9.58
N LEU A 96 18.07 -0.88 10.47
CA LEU A 96 18.04 -0.65 11.92
C LEU A 96 19.19 0.27 12.31
N ILE A 97 18.89 1.29 13.11
CA ILE A 97 19.91 2.26 13.54
C ILE A 97 20.86 1.61 14.56
N ASN A 98 20.35 0.69 15.37
CA ASN A 98 21.09 0.01 16.43
C ASN A 98 20.97 -1.51 16.31
N HIS A 99 22.02 -2.20 16.78
CA HIS A 99 21.90 -3.62 17.11
C HIS A 99 20.97 -3.76 18.32
N ILE A 100 19.94 -4.59 18.18
CA ILE A 100 18.98 -4.89 19.23
C ILE A 100 19.11 -6.35 19.63
N THR A 101 19.00 -6.61 20.92
CA THR A 101 18.81 -7.97 21.45
C THR A 101 17.42 -8.01 22.05
N LEU A 102 16.52 -8.78 21.43
CA LEU A 102 15.14 -8.94 21.90
C LEU A 102 15.05 -10.13 22.86
N PRO A 103 14.72 -9.91 24.15
CA PRO A 103 14.41 -11.00 25.07
C PRO A 103 13.27 -11.88 24.55
N ARG A 104 13.13 -13.10 25.08
CA ARG A 104 11.97 -13.95 24.74
C ARG A 104 10.70 -13.33 25.29
N PHE A 105 9.60 -13.53 24.57
CA PHE A 105 8.26 -13.03 24.92
C PHE A 105 8.28 -11.53 25.24
N SER A 106 9.02 -10.78 24.43
CA SER A 106 9.15 -9.33 24.60
C SER A 106 8.66 -8.60 23.37
N GLU A 107 8.19 -7.39 23.62
CA GLU A 107 7.85 -6.40 22.62
C GLU A 107 8.83 -5.23 22.79
N GLN A 108 9.40 -4.76 21.68
CA GLN A 108 10.28 -3.59 21.69
C GLN A 108 10.03 -2.71 20.47
N ILE A 109 9.99 -1.40 20.71
CA ILE A 109 10.00 -0.39 19.67
C ILE A 109 11.45 -0.09 19.30
N VAL A 110 11.77 -0.14 18.01
CA VAL A 110 13.12 0.06 17.50
C VAL A 110 13.14 1.07 16.38
N GLU A 111 14.17 1.92 16.37
CA GLU A 111 14.34 2.89 15.29
C GLU A 111 14.99 2.24 14.06
N ALA A 112 14.42 2.52 12.89
CA ALA A 112 15.05 2.24 11.61
C ALA A 112 15.18 3.53 10.79
N LYS A 113 16.26 3.62 10.01
CA LYS A 113 16.54 4.70 9.08
C LYS A 113 16.17 4.26 7.67
N ILE A 114 15.54 5.16 6.92
CA ILE A 114 15.19 4.91 5.52
C ILE A 114 16.22 5.56 4.58
N GLN A 115 16.54 4.89 3.47
CA GLN A 115 17.49 5.34 2.46
C GLN A 115 16.90 6.33 1.43
N HIS A 116 15.58 6.50 1.39
CA HIS A 116 14.92 7.39 0.44
C HIS A 116 14.65 8.77 1.05
N ASN A 117 14.98 9.82 0.30
CA ASN A 117 14.70 11.20 0.66
C ASN A 117 13.25 11.58 0.27
N ASN A 118 12.64 12.49 1.05
CA ASN A 118 11.32 13.11 0.78
C ASN A 118 10.07 12.21 0.87
N MET A 119 10.08 11.17 1.71
CA MET A 119 8.86 10.42 2.04
C MET A 119 8.31 10.85 3.41
N MET A 120 7.00 11.04 3.52
CA MET A 120 6.33 11.32 4.81
C MET A 120 5.81 10.05 5.49
N ASP A 121 5.39 9.06 4.70
CA ASP A 121 4.85 7.80 5.21
C ASP A 121 5.41 6.64 4.40
N VAL A 122 5.60 5.48 5.04
CA VAL A 122 5.98 4.23 4.37
C VAL A 122 5.12 3.08 4.83
N LEU A 123 4.75 2.21 3.88
CA LEU A 123 4.21 0.91 4.19
C LEU A 123 5.36 -0.02 4.55
N PHE A 124 5.40 -0.44 5.81
CA PHE A 124 6.32 -1.48 6.26
C PHE A 124 5.69 -2.85 6.06
N GLU A 125 6.42 -3.78 5.42
CA GLU A 125 6.02 -5.17 5.29
C GLU A 125 7.11 -6.10 5.86
N PRO A 126 6.75 -7.06 6.73
CA PRO A 126 7.71 -7.98 7.33
C PRO A 126 8.34 -8.90 6.28
N ASN A 127 9.66 -9.02 6.32
CA ASN A 127 10.40 -9.95 5.46
C ASN A 127 9.87 -11.40 5.69
N PRO A 128 9.47 -12.13 4.63
CA PRO A 128 9.02 -13.51 4.75
C PRO A 128 10.02 -14.43 5.47
N ARG A 129 11.33 -14.16 5.36
CA ARG A 129 12.38 -14.91 6.07
C ARG A 129 12.40 -14.67 7.58
N LEU A 130 11.87 -13.54 8.05
CA LEU A 130 11.73 -13.23 9.47
C LEU A 130 10.47 -13.89 10.07
N LYS A 131 9.42 -14.10 9.26
CA LYS A 131 8.21 -14.83 9.68
C LYS A 131 8.53 -16.24 10.22
N ASN A 132 9.56 -16.88 9.67
CA ASN A 132 9.98 -18.23 10.08
C ASN A 132 10.79 -18.27 11.39
N LYS A 133 11.12 -17.13 12.01
CA LYS A 133 11.95 -17.08 13.23
C LYS A 133 11.17 -16.71 14.50
N ALA A 134 9.82 -16.74 14.48
CA ALA A 134 8.97 -16.30 15.59
C ALA A 134 9.27 -14.86 16.09
N LEU A 135 9.84 -14.05 15.20
CA LEU A 135 9.86 -12.60 15.27
C LEU A 135 8.68 -12.09 14.45
N PHE A 136 7.73 -11.47 15.12
CA PHE A 136 6.57 -10.87 14.50
C PHE A 136 6.82 -9.37 14.34
N ILE A 137 6.59 -8.88 13.13
CA ILE A 137 6.60 -7.46 12.83
C ILE A 137 5.31 -7.21 12.07
N ALA A 138 4.44 -6.36 12.60
CA ALA A 138 3.16 -6.05 11.96
C ALA A 138 3.40 -5.21 10.70
N SER A 139 2.63 -5.48 9.64
CA SER A 139 2.55 -4.54 8.53
C SER A 139 1.88 -3.26 9.02
N ALA A 140 2.54 -2.12 8.88
CA ALA A 140 2.04 -0.84 9.38
C ALA A 140 2.42 0.30 8.43
N LEU A 141 1.59 1.34 8.38
CA LEU A 141 1.98 2.62 7.80
C LEU A 141 2.71 3.40 8.89
N LEU A 142 3.97 3.73 8.63
CA LEU A 142 4.84 4.39 9.58
C LEU A 142 5.16 5.79 9.08
N ASN A 143 4.99 6.77 9.96
CA ASN A 143 5.36 8.14 9.66
C ASN A 143 6.87 8.32 9.78
N ILE A 144 7.45 9.07 8.84
CA ILE A 144 8.88 9.34 8.79
C ILE A 144 9.15 10.70 9.42
N LYS A 145 10.01 10.70 10.44
CA LYS A 145 10.50 11.92 11.07
C LYS A 145 12.02 11.98 10.89
N ASN A 146 12.49 12.99 10.15
CA ASN A 146 13.92 13.17 9.86
C ASN A 146 14.59 11.93 9.24
N GLY A 147 13.89 11.24 8.33
CA GLY A 147 14.38 10.01 7.69
C GLY A 147 14.41 8.78 8.58
N ARG A 148 13.77 8.84 9.77
CA ARG A 148 13.66 7.74 10.72
C ARG A 148 12.21 7.33 10.93
N LEU A 149 12.03 6.07 11.28
CA LEU A 149 10.75 5.51 11.70
C LEU A 149 10.94 4.59 12.91
N GLU A 150 9.84 4.30 13.59
CA GLU A 150 9.78 3.38 14.71
C GLU A 150 9.02 2.12 14.29
N ILE A 151 9.61 0.95 14.55
CA ILE A 151 9.01 -0.36 14.25
C ILE A 151 8.80 -1.09 15.57
N CYS A 152 7.60 -1.61 15.80
CA CYS A 152 7.38 -2.56 16.89
C CYS A 152 7.77 -3.98 16.43
N ILE A 153 8.67 -4.62 17.19
CA ILE A 153 9.08 -6.01 16.99
C ILE A 153 8.68 -6.82 18.22
N ILE A 154 7.99 -7.92 17.97
CA ILE A 154 7.56 -8.88 19.00
C ILE A 154 8.37 -10.16 18.83
N ASN A 155 9.08 -10.56 19.87
CA ASN A 155 9.73 -11.86 19.95
C ASN A 155 8.85 -12.83 20.73
N ALA A 156 8.16 -13.74 20.04
CA ALA A 156 7.29 -14.76 20.65
C ALA A 156 7.91 -16.17 20.60
N ILE A 157 9.25 -16.27 20.50
CA ILE A 157 9.94 -17.56 20.51
C ILE A 157 9.79 -18.23 21.88
N ASN A 158 9.07 -19.36 21.90
CA ASN A 158 9.25 -20.41 22.89
C ASN A 158 10.33 -21.38 22.36
N ARG A 159 11.41 -21.60 23.09
CA ARG A 159 12.40 -22.64 22.73
C ARG A 159 12.10 -23.90 23.51
#